data_AF-A0A317X7S4-F1
#
_entry.id   AF-A0A317X7S4-F1
#
_cell.length_a   1.000
_cell.length_b   1.000
_cell.length_c   1.000
_cell.angle_alpha   90.00
_cell.angle_beta   90.00
_cell.angle_gamma   90.00
#
_symmetry.space_group_name_H-M   'P 1'
#
loop_
_entity.id
_entity.type
_entity.pdbx_description
1 polymer ?
#
loop_
_entity_poly.entity_id
_entity_poly.type
_entity_poly.pdbx_seq_one_letter_code
_entity_poly.pdbx_strand_id
1 'polypeptide(L)'
;MTEQADSPKMKCEVDGDPPCRRCRHTKAACVFRPRSNAASAIHDVVALHQGALNKVQDIDAILGRLDRIESALGISKESISVTAVSPSSDQDEDLENLSLRPLWKAVKHLRKITRPDQDEAIWSRPVIKHLWHSFLNNLPLLHFLKDQSAFASPSPLLLASVLFISALHGPSRDLSEFTKGYFVAQCCAITELVNPDPLLCLRDGLEDTPGGPGQSLYTDRSMIFHNILGLIMASLSSEAYVPTTGMWIAIAYRLLLDHTPRDVHDTTLNWAGLFSGLQVIDIEHASMHMCCPLLPEQPPIPALAQFNAREENAFHRLIQMMHHGLSHFVGRGLPTIWSFVSAREREVLSPVRMPFTDKDGQVIRLWARKLDDWLVRYNVASQPSPSDRQGILILLQYHLHKLYVLSIYHPARGFDLGSTDIAPAERHELLVSARAVLRLRLDDASIWSNWDLIMVTFAAMLLLRGIEDGMSHQDDLLLIEKHIDGLKRDHPSIPSIHNILANRLESGLQSMHTPQEIGSDFAIPGPGADYSWAIFDQEILSLANPPWLLEGLPVGEVQKPDDHQSGLSARYDYALTQGGPNAVAGSSSTMQSGYRM
;
A
#
# COMPACT_ATOMS: atom_id res chain seq x y z
N MET A 1 -25.28 15.83 50.85
CA MET A 1 -24.00 16.56 50.73
C MET A 1 -22.98 15.74 51.48
N THR A 2 -22.15 15.00 50.74
CA THR A 2 -21.12 14.11 51.28
C THR A 2 -19.81 14.45 50.61
N GLU A 3 -18.82 14.68 51.45
CA GLU A 3 -17.48 15.19 51.20
C GLU A 3 -16.60 14.25 50.37
N GLN A 4 -15.63 14.89 49.71
CA GLN A 4 -14.39 14.32 49.18
C GLN A 4 -13.70 13.36 50.18
N ALA A 5 -13.27 12.22 49.66
CA ALA A 5 -12.17 11.46 50.23
C ALA A 5 -11.14 11.19 49.12
N ASP A 6 -10.09 11.99 49.13
CA ASP A 6 -8.86 11.76 48.37
C ASP A 6 -8.26 10.40 48.74
N SER A 7 -7.98 9.58 47.72
CA SER A 7 -7.14 8.39 47.89
C SER A 7 -5.66 8.77 47.69
N PRO A 8 -4.77 8.44 48.64
CA PRO A 8 -3.38 8.88 48.58
C PRO A 8 -2.61 8.14 47.47
N LYS A 9 -2.00 8.90 46.55
CA LYS A 9 -1.02 8.39 45.56
C LYS A 9 0.22 7.86 46.31
N MET A 10 0.38 6.53 46.43
CA MET A 10 1.53 5.93 47.12
C MET A 10 2.62 5.43 46.14
N LYS A 11 3.89 5.77 46.42
CA LYS A 11 5.09 5.28 45.72
C LYS A 11 5.51 3.91 46.29
N CYS A 12 5.76 2.93 45.43
CA CYS A 12 6.54 1.72 45.77
C CYS A 12 7.96 1.91 45.21
N GLU A 13 8.99 1.65 46.02
CA GLU A 13 10.38 1.64 45.58
C GLU A 13 10.71 0.33 44.85
N VAL A 14 11.63 0.42 43.88
CA VAL A 14 11.86 -0.56 42.79
C VAL A 14 12.81 -1.71 43.18
N ASP A 15 13.51 -1.62 44.31
CA ASP A 15 14.49 -2.65 44.69
C ASP A 15 13.85 -3.79 45.51
N GLY A 16 13.55 -4.90 44.82
CA GLY A 16 13.26 -6.22 45.39
C GLY A 16 12.20 -7.03 44.63
N ASP A 17 12.27 -8.36 44.73
CA ASP A 17 11.27 -9.26 44.13
C ASP A 17 9.86 -8.98 44.69
N PRO A 18 8.82 -8.85 43.83
CA PRO A 18 7.46 -8.66 44.29
C PRO A 18 6.94 -9.90 45.05
N PRO A 19 6.04 -9.72 46.05
CA PRO A 19 5.47 -8.46 46.50
C PRO A 19 6.39 -7.70 47.47
N CYS A 20 6.43 -6.37 47.37
CA CYS A 20 7.18 -5.54 48.29
C CYS A 20 6.76 -5.81 49.75
N ARG A 21 7.67 -5.59 50.70
CA ARG A 21 7.49 -5.92 52.13
C ARG A 21 6.18 -5.37 52.72
N ARG A 22 5.70 -4.23 52.20
CA ARG A 22 4.47 -3.56 52.65
C ARG A 22 3.20 -4.21 52.09
N CYS A 23 3.15 -4.55 50.80
CA CYS A 23 2.03 -5.27 50.19
C CYS A 23 1.85 -6.68 50.77
N ARG A 24 2.96 -7.33 51.15
CA ARG A 24 2.93 -8.61 51.88
C ARG A 24 2.22 -8.51 53.23
N HIS A 25 2.33 -7.37 53.93
CA HIS A 25 1.73 -7.18 55.25
C HIS A 25 0.24 -6.82 55.20
N THR A 26 -0.24 -6.20 54.12
CA THR A 26 -1.63 -5.77 53.95
C THR A 26 -2.49 -6.71 53.11
N LYS A 27 -1.94 -7.84 52.63
CA LYS A 27 -2.60 -8.79 51.70
C LYS A 27 -3.23 -8.10 50.47
N ALA A 28 -2.63 -7.03 49.99
CA ALA A 28 -3.09 -6.28 48.83
C ALA A 28 -2.21 -6.59 47.60
N ALA A 29 -2.81 -6.63 46.41
CA ALA A 29 -2.08 -6.82 45.16
C ALA A 29 -1.10 -5.67 44.92
N CYS A 30 0.16 -5.99 44.64
CA CYS A 30 1.22 -5.00 44.38
C CYS A 30 1.15 -4.55 42.91
N VAL A 31 0.34 -3.53 42.62
CA VAL A 31 0.18 -3.00 41.26
C VAL A 31 1.16 -1.86 41.03
N PHE A 32 2.19 -2.08 40.21
CA PHE A 32 3.07 -1.02 39.73
C PHE A 32 2.43 -0.37 38.49
N ARG A 33 2.13 0.94 38.56
CA ARG A 33 1.71 1.74 37.40
C ARG A 33 2.91 2.59 36.95
N PRO A 34 3.53 2.31 35.79
CA PRO A 34 4.53 3.22 35.22
C PRO A 34 3.85 4.57 34.96
N ARG A 35 4.47 5.67 35.39
CA ARG A 35 4.08 7.00 34.90
C ARG A 35 4.65 7.16 33.49
N SER A 36 3.87 7.74 32.59
CA SER A 36 4.14 7.94 31.16
C SER A 36 5.43 8.69 30.78
N ASN A 37 6.27 9.07 31.75
CA ASN A 37 7.49 9.86 31.53
C ASN A 37 8.75 9.16 32.09
N ALA A 38 8.67 7.88 32.47
CA ALA A 38 9.79 7.16 33.09
C ALA A 38 10.94 6.81 32.13
N ALA A 39 10.71 6.85 30.80
CA ALA A 39 11.78 6.69 29.81
C ALA A 39 12.64 7.95 29.61
N SER A 40 12.11 9.14 29.92
CA SER A 40 12.83 10.41 29.70
C SER A 40 13.89 10.71 30.75
N ALA A 41 13.79 10.14 31.96
CA ALA A 41 14.72 10.43 33.06
C ALA A 41 16.05 9.64 32.97
N ILE A 42 16.12 8.59 32.15
CA ILE A 42 17.34 7.78 31.97
C ILE A 42 18.21 8.36 30.83
N HIS A 43 17.63 9.10 29.88
CA HIS A 43 18.37 9.76 28.81
C HIS A 43 19.06 11.07 29.23
N ASP A 44 18.60 11.75 30.27
CA ASP A 44 19.16 13.04 30.70
C ASP A 44 20.47 12.94 31.51
N VAL A 45 20.83 11.76 32.02
CA VAL A 45 22.06 11.59 32.82
C VAL A 45 23.26 11.15 31.98
N VAL A 46 23.03 10.63 30.77
CA VAL A 46 24.11 10.14 29.87
C VAL A 46 24.44 11.13 28.74
N ALA A 47 23.59 12.14 28.49
CA ALA A 47 23.81 13.12 27.42
C ALA A 47 24.80 14.27 27.75
N LEU A 48 25.40 14.30 28.94
CA LEU A 48 26.25 15.43 29.35
C LEU A 48 27.75 15.24 29.19
N HIS A 49 28.25 14.07 28.77
CA HIS A 49 29.69 13.89 28.52
C HIS A 49 29.94 12.92 27.37
N GLN A 50 30.03 13.45 26.14
CA GLN A 50 30.97 13.10 25.05
C GLN A 50 30.34 13.31 23.66
N GLY A 51 30.97 14.14 22.83
CA GLY A 51 30.85 14.01 21.36
C GLY A 51 30.42 15.23 20.53
N ALA A 52 30.29 16.43 21.10
CA ALA A 52 29.80 17.59 20.34
C ALA A 52 30.85 18.41 19.56
N LEU A 53 32.13 17.99 19.47
CA LEU A 53 33.17 18.83 18.85
C LEU A 53 33.84 18.30 17.56
N ASN A 54 33.59 17.05 17.13
CA ASN A 54 34.35 16.47 16.00
C ASN A 54 33.52 16.13 14.74
N LYS A 55 32.18 16.29 14.74
CA LYS A 55 31.35 16.00 13.54
C LYS A 55 31.08 17.20 12.64
N VAL A 56 31.23 18.44 13.13
CA VAL A 56 30.95 19.66 12.35
C VAL A 56 32.08 19.97 11.36
N GLN A 57 33.33 19.66 11.71
CA GLN A 57 34.49 19.94 10.85
C GLN A 57 34.56 19.06 9.58
N ASP A 58 33.93 17.89 9.59
CA ASP A 58 33.97 16.95 8.45
C ASP A 58 32.93 17.30 7.37
N ILE A 59 31.78 17.85 7.78
CA ILE A 59 30.71 18.24 6.86
C ILE A 59 31.14 19.45 6.01
N ASP A 60 31.77 20.45 6.62
CA ASP A 60 32.26 21.63 5.88
C ASP A 60 33.39 21.28 4.90
N ALA A 61 34.23 20.30 5.25
CA ALA A 61 35.28 19.80 4.37
C ALA A 61 34.71 19.00 3.17
N ILE A 62 33.63 18.25 3.39
CA ILE A 62 32.91 17.52 2.34
C ILE A 62 32.17 18.49 1.41
N LEU A 63 31.47 19.49 1.97
CA LEU A 63 30.77 20.52 1.19
C LEU A 63 31.76 21.35 0.36
N GLY A 64 32.90 21.73 0.92
CA GLY A 64 33.95 22.45 0.18
C GLY A 64 34.68 21.60 -0.87
N ARG A 65 34.55 20.26 -0.85
CA ARG A 65 35.03 19.38 -1.92
C ARG A 65 33.98 19.24 -3.03
N LEU A 66 32.70 19.15 -2.66
CA LEU A 66 31.60 19.12 -3.62
C LEU A 66 31.54 20.42 -4.44
N ASP A 67 31.68 21.57 -3.80
CA ASP A 67 31.65 22.88 -4.46
C ASP A 67 32.80 23.05 -5.49
N ARG A 68 33.97 22.46 -5.20
CA ARG A 68 35.11 22.41 -6.13
C ARG A 68 34.88 21.47 -7.31
N ILE A 69 34.15 20.37 -7.10
CA ILE A 69 33.79 19.41 -8.16
C ILE A 69 32.70 20.01 -9.06
N GLU A 70 31.70 20.66 -8.47
CA GLU A 70 30.62 21.35 -9.17
C GLU A 70 31.15 22.49 -10.04
N SER A 71 32.11 23.27 -9.51
CA SER A 71 32.81 24.31 -10.27
C SER A 71 33.64 23.76 -11.44
N ALA A 72 34.26 22.58 -11.28
CA ALA A 72 35.05 21.93 -12.34
C ALA A 72 34.17 21.31 -13.43
N LEU A 73 32.91 20.98 -13.11
CA LEU A 73 31.91 20.43 -14.03
C LEU A 73 31.03 21.51 -14.67
N GLY A 74 31.23 22.79 -14.32
CA GLY A 74 30.41 23.90 -14.83
C GLY A 74 28.99 23.95 -14.27
N ILE A 75 28.75 23.29 -13.13
CA ILE A 75 27.46 23.20 -12.44
C ILE A 75 27.49 24.19 -11.27
N SER A 76 27.82 25.46 -11.49
CA SER A 76 27.69 26.45 -10.43
C SER A 76 26.26 26.97 -10.36
N LYS A 77 25.68 26.88 -9.16
CA LYS A 77 24.35 27.37 -8.80
C LYS A 77 24.31 28.89 -8.98
N GLU A 78 23.58 29.39 -9.96
CA GLU A 78 23.29 30.83 -10.06
C GLU A 78 22.58 31.26 -8.78
N SER A 79 23.32 31.98 -7.94
CA SER A 79 22.76 32.68 -6.79
C SER A 79 21.80 33.74 -7.31
N ILE A 80 20.51 33.57 -7.06
CA ILE A 80 19.47 34.57 -7.31
C ILE A 80 19.80 35.79 -6.44
N SER A 81 20.50 36.75 -7.02
CA SER A 81 20.63 38.10 -6.48
C SER A 81 19.49 38.94 -7.03
N VAL A 82 18.70 39.50 -6.12
CA VAL A 82 17.58 40.40 -6.43
C VAL A 82 18.16 41.73 -6.89
N THR A 83 18.44 41.90 -8.19
CA THR A 83 18.35 43.18 -8.90
C THR A 83 18.56 43.03 -10.42
N ALA A 84 17.80 43.83 -11.17
CA ALA A 84 17.82 44.04 -12.63
C ALA A 84 17.13 42.97 -13.49
N VAL A 85 15.88 43.29 -13.83
CA VAL A 85 15.07 42.71 -14.90
C VAL A 85 15.87 42.65 -16.20
N SER A 86 16.02 41.43 -16.72
CA SER A 86 16.37 41.16 -18.12
C SER A 86 15.29 40.21 -18.68
N PRO A 87 14.60 40.53 -19.78
CA PRO A 87 13.45 39.77 -20.25
C PRO A 87 13.94 38.67 -21.19
N SER A 88 14.14 37.46 -20.66
CA SER A 88 14.33 36.28 -21.49
C SER A 88 13.85 35.03 -20.76
N SER A 89 12.53 34.92 -20.55
CA SER A 89 11.87 33.64 -20.21
C SER A 89 10.35 33.68 -20.43
N ASP A 90 9.84 34.43 -21.41
CA ASP A 90 8.39 34.40 -21.73
C ASP A 90 8.02 33.21 -22.64
N GLN A 91 8.99 32.61 -23.36
CA GLN A 91 8.69 31.58 -24.36
C GLN A 91 8.41 30.18 -23.77
N ASP A 92 9.08 29.79 -22.68
CA ASP A 92 8.85 28.48 -22.05
C ASP A 92 7.56 28.47 -21.21
N GLU A 93 7.24 29.57 -20.52
CA GLU A 93 5.95 29.71 -19.82
C GLU A 93 4.78 29.74 -20.81
N ASP A 94 4.93 30.36 -21.97
CA ASP A 94 3.88 30.42 -23.00
C ASP A 94 3.63 29.06 -23.67
N LEU A 95 4.66 28.25 -23.93
CA LEU A 95 4.49 26.88 -24.46
C LEU A 95 3.87 25.93 -23.43
N GLU A 96 4.29 25.99 -22.18
CA GLU A 96 3.70 25.18 -21.10
C GLU A 96 2.24 25.60 -20.84
N ASN A 97 1.94 26.90 -20.90
CA ASN A 97 0.58 27.41 -20.79
C ASN A 97 -0.31 27.01 -21.98
N LEU A 98 0.25 26.83 -23.18
CA LEU A 98 -0.45 26.29 -24.35
C LEU A 98 -0.83 24.81 -24.15
N SER A 99 0.10 24.00 -23.63
CA SER A 99 -0.12 22.57 -23.33
C SER A 99 -1.19 22.36 -22.24
N LEU A 100 -1.21 23.21 -21.22
CA LEU A 100 -2.16 23.12 -20.09
C LEU A 100 -3.52 23.79 -20.38
N ARG A 101 -3.79 24.29 -21.59
CA ARG A 101 -5.10 24.90 -21.93
C ARG A 101 -6.29 23.98 -21.62
N PRO A 102 -6.28 22.69 -21.98
CA PRO A 102 -7.38 21.78 -21.66
C PRO A 102 -7.57 21.60 -20.15
N LEU A 103 -6.46 21.51 -19.41
CA LEU A 103 -6.48 21.46 -17.94
C LEU A 103 -7.22 22.67 -17.36
N TRP A 104 -6.87 23.89 -17.79
CA TRP A 104 -7.51 25.11 -17.30
C TRP A 104 -8.97 25.24 -17.71
N LYS A 105 -9.39 24.67 -18.85
CA LYS A 105 -10.81 24.56 -19.21
C LYS A 105 -11.56 23.68 -18.20
N ALA A 106 -11.01 22.52 -17.85
CA ALA A 106 -11.58 21.64 -16.85
C ALA A 106 -11.63 22.30 -15.46
N VAL A 107 -10.60 23.05 -15.05
CA VAL A 107 -10.58 23.81 -13.79
C VAL A 107 -11.72 24.83 -13.73
N LYS A 108 -11.92 25.62 -14.80
CA LYS A 108 -13.00 26.62 -14.86
C LYS A 108 -14.38 25.98 -14.70
N HIS A 109 -14.61 24.85 -15.36
CA HIS A 109 -15.84 24.09 -15.24
C HIS A 109 -16.02 23.51 -13.83
N LEU A 110 -14.98 22.87 -13.29
CA LEU A 110 -14.99 22.27 -11.97
C LEU A 110 -15.31 23.31 -10.88
N ARG A 111 -14.72 24.51 -10.98
CA ARG A 111 -15.03 25.64 -10.08
C ARG A 111 -16.50 26.08 -10.14
N LYS A 112 -17.13 26.01 -11.31
CA LYS A 112 -18.53 26.41 -11.53
C LYS A 112 -19.51 25.42 -10.89
N ILE A 113 -19.20 24.13 -10.94
CA ILE A 113 -20.07 23.05 -10.44
C ILE A 113 -19.86 22.73 -8.96
N THR A 114 -18.69 23.04 -8.40
CA THR A 114 -18.36 22.70 -7.02
C THR A 114 -19.21 23.53 -6.06
N ARG A 115 -20.04 22.85 -5.25
CA ARG A 115 -20.90 23.45 -4.23
C ARG A 115 -20.83 22.65 -2.92
N PRO A 116 -20.78 23.29 -1.74
CA PRO A 116 -20.73 24.74 -1.52
C PRO A 116 -19.42 25.36 -2.02
N ASP A 117 -19.37 26.69 -2.12
CA ASP A 117 -18.19 27.40 -2.57
C ASP A 117 -17.00 27.08 -1.64
N GLN A 118 -15.89 26.70 -2.26
CA GLN A 118 -14.64 26.35 -1.56
C GLN A 118 -13.71 27.56 -1.50
N ASP A 119 -12.64 27.45 -0.70
CA ASP A 119 -11.58 28.45 -0.66
C ASP A 119 -11.00 28.70 -2.07
N GLU A 120 -10.80 29.97 -2.42
CA GLU A 120 -10.18 30.39 -3.67
C GLU A 120 -8.75 29.84 -3.83
N ALA A 121 -8.07 29.54 -2.72
CA ALA A 121 -6.73 28.96 -2.72
C ALA A 121 -6.66 27.62 -3.49
N ILE A 122 -7.71 26.78 -3.42
CA ILE A 122 -7.74 25.47 -4.09
C ILE A 122 -7.79 25.61 -5.62
N TRP A 123 -8.23 26.76 -6.12
CA TRP A 123 -8.32 27.05 -7.55
C TRP A 123 -7.10 27.81 -8.08
N SER A 124 -6.11 28.06 -7.22
CA SER A 124 -4.91 28.78 -7.62
C SER A 124 -4.09 27.98 -8.62
N ARG A 125 -3.58 28.67 -9.65
CA ARG A 125 -2.74 28.05 -10.68
C ARG A 125 -1.51 27.32 -10.13
N PRO A 126 -0.71 27.88 -9.19
CA PRO A 126 0.48 27.19 -8.70
C PRO A 126 0.14 25.89 -7.98
N VAL A 127 -0.93 25.87 -7.17
CA VAL A 127 -1.38 24.66 -6.46
C VAL A 127 -1.79 23.58 -7.44
N ILE A 128 -2.67 23.90 -8.41
CA ILE A 128 -3.15 22.93 -9.39
C ILE A 128 -2.00 22.40 -10.25
N LYS A 129 -1.09 23.27 -10.72
CA LYS A 129 0.09 22.83 -11.48
C LYS A 129 0.94 21.87 -10.66
N HIS A 130 1.22 22.19 -9.40
CA HIS A 130 2.05 21.34 -8.56
C HIS A 130 1.43 19.96 -8.33
N LEU A 131 0.15 19.91 -7.95
CA LEU A 131 -0.58 18.66 -7.70
C LEU A 131 -0.70 17.80 -8.97
N TRP A 132 -0.95 18.43 -10.12
CA TRP A 132 -1.05 17.75 -11.40
C TRP A 132 0.27 17.13 -11.84
N HIS A 133 1.38 17.88 -11.77
CA HIS A 133 2.69 17.34 -12.12
C HIS A 133 3.19 16.30 -11.11
N SER A 134 2.89 16.50 -9.82
CA SER A 134 3.18 15.51 -8.77
C SER A 134 2.50 14.16 -9.07
N PHE A 135 1.27 14.18 -9.58
CA PHE A 135 0.58 12.97 -10.05
C PHE A 135 1.30 12.32 -11.23
N LEU A 136 1.56 13.08 -12.29
CA LEU A 136 2.12 12.55 -13.54
C LEU A 136 3.53 11.96 -13.35
N ASN A 137 4.32 12.52 -12.43
CA ASN A 137 5.64 12.00 -12.08
C ASN A 137 5.57 10.67 -11.31
N ASN A 138 4.45 10.38 -10.65
CA ASN A 138 4.22 9.14 -9.90
C ASN A 138 3.26 8.16 -10.62
N LEU A 139 2.86 8.48 -11.86
CA LEU A 139 2.00 7.65 -12.71
C LEU A 139 2.44 6.17 -12.89
N PRO A 140 3.76 5.81 -12.91
CA PRO A 140 4.19 4.43 -13.16
C PRO A 140 3.61 3.35 -12.22
N LEU A 141 2.93 3.74 -11.14
CA LEU A 141 2.25 2.86 -10.20
C LEU A 141 0.87 2.37 -10.71
N LEU A 142 0.27 3.04 -11.70
CA LEU A 142 -0.97 2.61 -12.35
C LEU A 142 -0.67 1.59 -13.46
N HIS A 143 -0.44 0.34 -13.08
CA HIS A 143 -0.01 -0.77 -13.95
C HIS A 143 -0.89 -1.05 -15.20
N PHE A 144 -2.09 -0.48 -15.30
CA PHE A 144 -3.00 -0.60 -16.46
C PHE A 144 -2.93 0.58 -17.43
N LEU A 145 -2.27 1.69 -17.08
CA LEU A 145 -2.05 2.85 -17.94
C LEU A 145 -0.56 3.02 -18.25
N LYS A 146 -0.21 2.98 -19.53
CA LYS A 146 1.19 3.07 -19.98
C LYS A 146 1.57 4.44 -20.56
N ASP A 147 0.58 5.28 -20.85
CA ASP A 147 0.78 6.50 -21.63
C ASP A 147 0.21 7.73 -20.90
N GLN A 148 1.07 8.73 -20.67
CA GLN A 148 0.67 10.02 -20.11
C GLN A 148 -0.24 10.81 -21.07
N SER A 149 -0.29 10.46 -22.35
CA SER A 149 -1.21 11.08 -23.33
C SER A 149 -2.68 10.97 -22.92
N ALA A 150 -3.04 9.95 -22.13
CA ALA A 150 -4.37 9.77 -21.54
C ALA A 150 -4.80 10.91 -20.59
N PHE A 151 -3.87 11.82 -20.25
CA PHE A 151 -4.09 12.97 -19.38
C PHE A 151 -3.96 14.31 -20.11
N ALA A 152 -3.76 14.33 -21.42
CA ALA A 152 -3.52 15.56 -22.16
C ALA A 152 -4.72 16.53 -22.15
N SER A 153 -5.95 16.00 -22.10
CA SER A 153 -7.18 16.81 -22.08
C SER A 153 -8.18 16.29 -21.05
N PRO A 154 -7.91 16.46 -19.75
CA PRO A 154 -8.68 15.80 -18.70
C PRO A 154 -10.12 16.31 -18.65
N SER A 155 -11.06 15.41 -18.39
CA SER A 155 -12.42 15.81 -18.02
C SER A 155 -12.42 16.47 -16.63
N PRO A 156 -13.45 17.26 -16.27
CA PRO A 156 -13.58 17.81 -14.92
C PRO A 156 -13.53 16.73 -13.82
N LEU A 157 -14.10 15.56 -14.09
CA LEU A 157 -14.05 14.42 -13.16
C LEU A 157 -12.65 13.83 -13.02
N LEU A 158 -11.94 13.59 -14.13
CA LEU A 158 -10.56 13.10 -14.08
C LEU A 158 -9.66 14.07 -13.32
N LEU A 159 -9.80 15.36 -13.62
CA LEU A 159 -9.06 16.42 -12.94
C LEU A 159 -9.34 16.42 -11.43
N ALA A 160 -10.61 16.41 -11.03
CA ALA A 160 -10.98 16.42 -9.62
C ALA A 160 -10.41 15.21 -8.88
N SER A 161 -10.48 14.02 -9.48
CA SER A 161 -9.92 12.81 -8.91
C SER A 161 -8.41 12.85 -8.77
N VAL A 162 -7.69 13.35 -9.79
CA VAL A 162 -6.23 13.51 -9.72
C VAL A 162 -5.85 14.51 -8.63
N LEU A 163 -6.50 15.68 -8.57
CA LEU A 163 -6.21 16.70 -7.55
C LEU A 163 -6.48 16.17 -6.13
N PHE A 164 -7.57 15.43 -5.94
CA PHE A 164 -7.87 14.79 -4.66
C PHE A 164 -6.78 13.80 -4.26
N ILE A 165 -6.39 12.88 -5.14
CA ILE A 165 -5.34 11.89 -4.88
C ILE A 165 -4.00 12.57 -4.60
N SER A 166 -3.61 13.53 -5.43
CA SER A 166 -2.36 14.27 -5.23
C SER A 166 -2.34 15.06 -3.94
N ALA A 167 -3.47 15.64 -3.52
CA ALA A 167 -3.54 16.31 -2.22
C ALA A 167 -3.52 15.30 -1.07
N LEU A 168 -4.11 14.11 -1.26
CA LEU A 168 -4.19 13.04 -0.26
C LEU A 168 -2.86 12.32 -0.02
N HIS A 169 -2.06 12.13 -1.08
CA HIS A 169 -0.79 11.38 -1.09
C HIS A 169 0.44 12.26 -1.38
N GLY A 170 0.25 13.56 -1.56
CA GLY A 170 1.30 14.47 -1.98
C GLY A 170 2.44 14.60 -0.97
N PRO A 171 3.68 14.84 -1.43
CA PRO A 171 4.85 14.96 -0.56
C PRO A 171 4.86 16.25 0.27
N SER A 172 4.09 17.27 -0.15
CA SER A 172 4.02 18.56 0.54
C SER A 172 2.85 18.60 1.52
N ARG A 173 3.17 18.74 2.81
CA ARG A 173 2.18 18.82 3.89
C ARG A 173 1.24 20.01 3.71
N ASP A 174 1.75 21.14 3.20
CA ASP A 174 0.98 22.36 2.98
C ASP A 174 -0.17 22.16 1.99
N LEU A 175 -0.05 21.23 1.04
CA LEU A 175 -1.08 21.00 0.03
C LEU A 175 -2.16 20.00 0.50
N SER A 176 -1.91 19.27 1.59
CA SER A 176 -2.88 18.35 2.17
C SER A 176 -4.09 19.08 2.76
N GLU A 177 -3.96 20.37 3.10
CA GLU A 177 -5.08 21.18 3.59
C GLU A 177 -6.22 21.27 2.55
N PHE A 178 -5.90 21.19 1.26
CA PHE A 178 -6.86 21.29 0.16
C PHE A 178 -7.60 19.99 -0.15
N THR A 179 -7.20 18.86 0.44
CA THR A 179 -7.81 17.54 0.18
C THR A 179 -9.33 17.54 0.33
N LYS A 180 -9.85 18.22 1.36
CA LYS A 180 -11.30 18.32 1.58
C LYS A 180 -12.01 19.05 0.43
N GLY A 181 -11.43 20.15 -0.06
CA GLY A 181 -12.00 20.93 -1.16
C GLY A 181 -12.04 20.13 -2.46
N TYR A 182 -10.97 19.40 -2.78
CA TYR A 182 -10.93 18.54 -3.96
C TYR A 182 -11.83 17.31 -3.85
N PHE A 183 -12.03 16.77 -2.64
CA PHE A 183 -13.02 15.71 -2.42
C PHE A 183 -14.44 16.19 -2.75
N VAL A 184 -14.83 17.39 -2.29
CA VAL A 184 -16.12 17.99 -2.64
C VAL A 184 -16.23 18.20 -4.15
N ALA A 185 -15.18 18.73 -4.79
CA ALA A 185 -15.14 18.93 -6.24
C ALA A 185 -15.33 17.61 -7.01
N GLN A 186 -14.69 16.52 -6.55
CA GLN A 186 -14.86 15.18 -7.11
C GLN A 186 -16.30 14.69 -6.98
N CYS A 187 -16.90 14.78 -5.79
CA CYS A 187 -18.31 14.40 -5.59
C CYS A 187 -19.27 15.21 -6.48
N CYS A 188 -19.02 16.52 -6.64
CA CYS A 188 -19.81 17.37 -7.54
C CYS A 188 -19.65 16.95 -9.01
N ALA A 189 -18.44 16.63 -9.46
CA ALA A 189 -18.18 16.15 -10.82
C ALA A 189 -18.84 14.78 -11.09
N ILE A 190 -18.84 13.86 -10.14
CA ILE A 190 -19.59 12.59 -10.24
C ILE A 190 -21.09 12.86 -10.29
N THR A 191 -21.58 13.79 -9.47
CA THR A 191 -23.00 14.16 -9.45
C THR A 191 -23.45 14.75 -10.78
N GLU A 192 -22.64 15.63 -11.39
CA GLU A 192 -22.92 16.19 -12.72
C GLU A 192 -22.90 15.12 -13.81
N LEU A 193 -22.00 14.14 -13.75
CA LEU A 193 -21.97 13.03 -14.69
C LEU A 193 -23.28 12.22 -14.65
N VAL A 194 -23.83 11.99 -13.46
CA VAL A 194 -25.08 11.24 -13.27
C VAL A 194 -26.32 12.10 -13.57
N ASN A 195 -26.27 13.37 -13.21
CA ASN A 195 -27.36 14.34 -13.36
C ASN A 195 -26.84 15.59 -14.10
N PRO A 196 -26.69 15.53 -15.44
CA PRO A 196 -26.16 16.66 -16.19
C PRO A 196 -27.12 17.85 -16.12
N ASP A 197 -26.60 19.03 -15.76
CA ASP A 197 -27.38 20.26 -15.77
C ASP A 197 -27.46 20.83 -17.20
N PRO A 198 -28.65 20.83 -17.84
CA PRO A 198 -28.81 21.33 -19.21
C PRO A 198 -28.39 22.81 -19.34
N LEU A 199 -28.54 23.62 -18.29
CA LEU A 199 -28.23 25.05 -18.30
C LEU A 199 -26.72 25.32 -18.28
N LEU A 200 -25.93 24.40 -17.72
CA LEU A 200 -24.48 24.49 -17.75
C LEU A 200 -23.92 24.09 -19.11
N CYS A 201 -24.49 23.07 -19.76
CA CYS A 201 -24.12 22.63 -21.10
C CYS A 201 -24.42 23.67 -22.20
N LEU A 202 -25.55 24.38 -22.11
CA LEU A 202 -25.93 25.42 -23.07
C LEU A 202 -25.04 26.67 -23.01
N ARG A 203 -24.43 26.94 -21.85
CA ARG A 203 -23.61 28.14 -21.63
C ARG A 203 -22.17 27.99 -22.11
N ASP A 204 -21.63 26.77 -22.15
CA ASP A 204 -20.32 26.47 -22.73
C ASP A 204 -20.35 26.39 -24.27
N GLY A 205 -21.50 26.08 -24.86
CA GLY A 205 -21.69 26.02 -26.32
C GLY A 205 -21.84 27.38 -27.01
N LEU A 206 -21.83 28.50 -26.27
CA LEU A 206 -22.00 29.85 -26.84
C LEU A 206 -20.68 30.54 -27.22
N GLU A 207 -19.52 29.94 -26.92
CA GLU A 207 -18.20 30.47 -27.32
C GLU A 207 -17.63 29.83 -28.61
N ASP A 208 -18.29 28.83 -29.20
CA ASP A 208 -17.86 28.23 -30.48
C ASP A 208 -18.60 28.83 -31.69
N THR A 209 -17.80 29.43 -32.57
CA THR A 209 -18.08 30.02 -33.88
C THR A 209 -19.19 29.31 -34.68
N PRO A 210 -20.14 30.04 -35.33
CA PRO A 210 -21.22 29.44 -36.08
C PRO A 210 -20.70 28.84 -37.40
N GLY A 211 -20.50 27.52 -37.43
CA GLY A 211 -20.10 26.83 -38.66
C GLY A 211 -20.06 25.32 -38.56
N GLY A 212 -21.22 24.65 -38.67
CA GLY A 212 -21.29 23.22 -38.96
C GLY A 212 -22.49 22.49 -38.35
N PRO A 213 -23.55 22.18 -39.13
CA PRO A 213 -24.60 21.28 -38.67
C PRO A 213 -24.05 19.84 -38.69
N GLY A 214 -23.53 19.36 -37.55
CA GLY A 214 -23.03 17.99 -37.42
C GLY A 214 -22.28 17.62 -36.13
N GLN A 215 -21.99 18.56 -35.22
CA GLN A 215 -21.13 18.30 -34.06
C GLN A 215 -21.83 17.98 -32.72
N SER A 216 -23.17 17.96 -32.65
CA SER A 216 -23.88 17.83 -31.36
C SER A 216 -24.39 16.43 -30.97
N LEU A 217 -23.97 15.36 -31.64
CA LEU A 217 -24.42 13.97 -31.32
C LEU A 217 -23.29 12.97 -31.08
N TYR A 218 -22.04 13.34 -31.34
CA TYR A 218 -20.88 12.59 -30.84
C TYR A 218 -20.50 13.19 -29.49
N THR A 219 -21.05 12.64 -28.41
CA THR A 219 -20.43 12.77 -27.09
C THR A 219 -18.95 12.45 -27.29
N ASP A 220 -18.07 13.43 -27.05
CA ASP A 220 -16.64 13.29 -27.28
C ASP A 220 -16.15 12.01 -26.60
N ARG A 221 -15.80 10.99 -27.40
CA ARG A 221 -15.39 9.67 -26.88
C ARG A 221 -14.19 9.81 -25.94
N SER A 222 -13.36 10.83 -26.17
CA SER A 222 -12.25 11.21 -25.30
C SER A 222 -12.75 11.65 -23.91
N MET A 223 -13.79 12.49 -23.86
CA MET A 223 -14.41 12.92 -22.60
C MET A 223 -14.98 11.74 -21.80
N ILE A 224 -15.65 10.79 -22.47
CA ILE A 224 -16.18 9.58 -21.80
C ILE A 224 -15.03 8.71 -21.28
N PHE A 225 -13.99 8.50 -22.08
CA PHE A 225 -12.79 7.78 -21.67
C PHE A 225 -12.19 8.40 -20.40
N HIS A 226 -12.01 9.73 -20.38
CA HIS A 226 -11.52 10.45 -19.20
C HIS A 226 -12.49 10.39 -18.01
N ASN A 227 -13.81 10.39 -18.23
CA ASN A 227 -14.79 10.22 -17.16
C ASN A 227 -14.70 8.82 -16.53
N ILE A 228 -14.57 7.77 -17.33
CA ILE A 228 -14.36 6.39 -16.83
C ILE A 228 -13.06 6.33 -16.03
N LEU A 229 -11.97 6.89 -16.57
CA LEU A 229 -10.72 6.97 -15.84
C LEU A 229 -10.85 7.76 -14.53
N GLY A 230 -11.57 8.88 -14.55
CA GLY A 230 -11.85 9.68 -13.37
C GLY A 230 -12.64 8.92 -12.29
N LEU A 231 -13.60 8.08 -12.68
CA LEU A 231 -14.34 7.18 -11.78
C LEU A 231 -13.46 6.08 -11.20
N ILE A 232 -12.58 5.49 -12.00
CA ILE A 232 -11.56 4.52 -11.56
C ILE A 232 -10.68 5.17 -10.47
N MET A 233 -10.11 6.34 -10.75
CA MET A 233 -9.27 7.07 -9.78
C MET A 233 -10.06 7.48 -8.52
N ALA A 234 -11.30 7.92 -8.67
CA ALA A 234 -12.17 8.25 -7.54
C ALA A 234 -12.42 7.03 -6.65
N SER A 235 -12.66 5.88 -7.26
CA SER A 235 -12.94 4.64 -6.54
C SER A 235 -11.71 4.17 -5.75
N LEU A 236 -10.51 4.14 -6.36
CA LEU A 236 -9.26 3.74 -5.70
C LEU A 236 -8.99 4.47 -4.37
N SER A 237 -9.29 5.76 -4.34
CA SER A 237 -9.02 6.65 -3.19
C SER A 237 -10.17 6.78 -2.20
N SER A 238 -11.38 6.33 -2.58
CA SER A 238 -12.60 6.45 -1.77
C SER A 238 -13.14 5.12 -1.27
N GLU A 239 -12.56 4.01 -1.72
CA GLU A 239 -13.00 2.67 -1.40
C GLU A 239 -13.01 2.40 0.12
N ALA A 240 -14.00 1.63 0.59
CA ALA A 240 -14.40 1.39 1.99
C ALA A 240 -14.80 2.65 2.81
N TYR A 241 -14.27 3.82 2.47
CA TYR A 241 -14.58 5.09 3.13
C TYR A 241 -15.91 5.70 2.66
N VAL A 242 -16.16 5.66 1.34
CA VAL A 242 -17.38 6.17 0.71
C VAL A 242 -18.31 4.98 0.41
N PRO A 243 -19.51 4.91 1.01
CA PRO A 243 -20.41 3.77 0.82
C PRO A 243 -20.90 3.57 -0.62
N THR A 244 -20.85 4.62 -1.45
CA THR A 244 -21.36 4.60 -2.84
C THR A 244 -20.29 4.20 -3.86
N THR A 245 -19.07 3.83 -3.46
CA THR A 245 -18.00 3.51 -4.42
C THR A 245 -18.38 2.37 -5.37
N GLY A 246 -19.08 1.34 -4.89
CA GLY A 246 -19.61 0.28 -5.76
C GLY A 246 -20.56 0.78 -6.87
N MET A 247 -21.29 1.87 -6.61
CA MET A 247 -22.13 2.51 -7.65
C MET A 247 -21.26 3.23 -8.70
N TRP A 248 -20.16 3.85 -8.30
CA TRP A 248 -19.23 4.53 -9.22
C TRP A 248 -18.56 3.53 -10.16
N ILE A 249 -18.16 2.37 -9.64
CA ILE A 249 -17.65 1.24 -10.43
C ILE A 249 -18.70 0.77 -11.44
N ALA A 250 -19.96 0.62 -11.01
CA ALA A 250 -21.05 0.22 -11.89
C ALA A 250 -21.36 1.25 -12.99
N ILE A 251 -21.31 2.56 -12.67
CA ILE A 251 -21.46 3.64 -13.65
C ILE A 251 -20.32 3.59 -14.67
N ALA A 252 -19.07 3.46 -14.20
CA ALA A 252 -17.90 3.35 -15.06
C ALA A 252 -18.01 2.16 -16.02
N TYR A 253 -18.47 1.01 -15.51
CA TYR A 253 -18.66 -0.19 -16.32
C TYR A 253 -19.74 0.00 -17.37
N ARG A 254 -20.86 0.62 -17.00
CA ARG A 254 -21.95 0.94 -17.95
C ARG A 254 -21.46 1.85 -19.06
N LEU A 255 -20.79 2.95 -18.72
CA LEU A 255 -20.22 3.89 -19.70
C LEU A 255 -19.22 3.19 -20.63
N LEU A 256 -18.39 2.31 -20.08
CA LEU A 256 -17.45 1.52 -20.87
C LEU A 256 -18.19 0.64 -21.88
N LEU A 257 -19.22 -0.10 -21.47
CA LEU A 257 -20.00 -0.96 -22.38
C LEU A 257 -20.71 -0.17 -23.48
N ASP A 258 -21.25 1.00 -23.15
CA ASP A 258 -22.05 1.81 -24.08
C ASP A 258 -21.18 2.53 -25.12
N HIS A 259 -19.91 2.80 -24.81
CA HIS A 259 -19.04 3.65 -25.64
C HIS A 259 -17.78 2.97 -26.19
N THR A 260 -17.49 1.73 -25.79
CA THR A 260 -16.37 0.97 -26.37
C THR A 260 -16.58 0.79 -27.89
N PRO A 261 -15.56 1.12 -28.72
CA PRO A 261 -15.63 0.90 -30.16
C PRO A 261 -15.91 -0.57 -30.49
N ARG A 262 -16.80 -0.81 -31.45
CA ARG A 262 -17.03 -2.17 -31.99
C ARG A 262 -15.95 -2.58 -32.97
N ASP A 263 -15.24 -1.62 -33.54
CA ASP A 263 -14.10 -1.87 -34.42
C ASP A 263 -12.85 -2.14 -33.59
N VAL A 264 -12.26 -3.30 -33.82
CA VAL A 264 -11.07 -3.82 -33.16
C VAL A 264 -9.83 -3.00 -33.55
N HIS A 265 -9.86 -2.31 -34.69
CA HIS A 265 -8.72 -1.54 -35.22
C HIS A 265 -8.64 -0.08 -34.74
N ASP A 266 -9.64 0.41 -34.01
CA ASP A 266 -9.60 1.75 -33.39
C ASP A 266 -8.73 1.72 -32.13
N THR A 267 -7.43 1.98 -32.31
CA THR A 267 -6.43 2.00 -31.23
C THR A 267 -6.19 3.40 -30.65
N THR A 268 -7.05 4.37 -30.96
CA THR A 268 -6.86 5.77 -30.54
C THR A 268 -6.84 5.95 -29.02
N LEU A 269 -7.62 5.15 -28.30
CA LEU A 269 -7.73 5.16 -26.85
C LEU A 269 -7.64 3.74 -26.29
N ASN A 270 -6.94 3.57 -25.17
CA ASN A 270 -6.71 2.26 -24.57
C ASN A 270 -7.91 1.76 -23.73
N TRP A 271 -9.04 1.47 -24.39
CA TRP A 271 -10.27 0.99 -23.75
C TRP A 271 -10.08 -0.32 -22.98
N ALA A 272 -9.23 -1.21 -23.50
CA ALA A 272 -8.91 -2.46 -22.84
C ALA A 272 -8.13 -2.23 -21.53
N GLY A 273 -7.25 -1.23 -21.48
CA GLY A 273 -6.61 -0.76 -20.26
C GLY A 273 -7.60 -0.24 -19.22
N LEU A 274 -8.62 0.52 -19.64
CA LEU A 274 -9.69 0.96 -18.72
C LEU A 274 -10.50 -0.21 -18.18
N PHE A 275 -10.83 -1.20 -19.00
CA PHE A 275 -11.51 -2.41 -18.55
C PHE A 275 -10.67 -3.17 -17.52
N SER A 276 -9.38 -3.35 -17.78
CA SER A 276 -8.44 -3.99 -16.84
C SER A 276 -8.36 -3.24 -15.50
N GLY A 277 -8.19 -1.91 -15.53
CA GLY A 277 -8.17 -1.09 -14.32
C GLY A 277 -9.50 -1.15 -13.55
N LEU A 278 -10.62 -1.21 -14.26
CA LEU A 278 -11.94 -1.35 -13.62
C LEU A 278 -12.14 -2.73 -13.00
N GLN A 279 -11.61 -3.80 -13.62
CA GLN A 279 -11.61 -5.15 -13.04
C GLN A 279 -10.81 -5.22 -11.74
N VAL A 280 -9.65 -4.54 -11.68
CA VAL A 280 -8.84 -4.44 -10.44
C VAL A 280 -9.69 -3.85 -9.31
N ILE A 281 -10.25 -2.67 -9.53
CA ILE A 281 -11.00 -1.93 -8.50
C ILE A 281 -12.25 -2.69 -8.07
N ASP A 282 -12.97 -3.29 -9.01
CA ASP A 282 -14.14 -4.11 -8.70
C ASP A 282 -13.78 -5.32 -7.84
N ILE A 283 -12.68 -6.01 -8.15
CA ILE A 283 -12.20 -7.14 -7.32
C ILE A 283 -11.73 -6.68 -5.95
N GLU A 284 -11.01 -5.55 -5.87
CA GLU A 284 -10.61 -4.96 -4.60
C GLU A 284 -11.85 -4.64 -3.76
N HIS A 285 -12.81 -3.87 -4.29
CA HIS A 285 -14.09 -3.55 -3.64
C HIS A 285 -14.82 -4.81 -3.18
N ALA A 286 -14.99 -5.77 -4.08
CA ALA A 286 -15.69 -7.01 -3.81
C ALA A 286 -15.04 -7.82 -2.68
N SER A 287 -13.70 -7.82 -2.63
CA SER A 287 -12.94 -8.54 -1.63
C SER A 287 -13.08 -7.96 -0.22
N MET A 288 -13.11 -6.64 -0.07
CA MET A 288 -13.25 -5.99 1.23
C MET A 288 -14.64 -6.18 1.84
N HIS A 289 -15.66 -6.28 0.99
CA HIS A 289 -17.05 -6.40 1.37
C HIS A 289 -17.60 -7.84 1.27
N MET A 290 -16.78 -8.80 0.83
CA MET A 290 -17.21 -10.19 0.54
C MET A 290 -18.48 -10.24 -0.32
N CYS A 291 -18.53 -9.41 -1.37
CA CYS A 291 -19.63 -9.38 -2.33
C CYS A 291 -19.19 -9.95 -3.69
N CYS A 292 -20.16 -10.19 -4.57
CA CYS A 292 -19.86 -10.72 -5.90
C CYS A 292 -19.22 -9.62 -6.75
N PRO A 293 -18.10 -9.90 -7.44
CA PRO A 293 -17.55 -8.98 -8.44
C PRO A 293 -18.61 -8.67 -9.51
N LEU A 294 -18.73 -7.38 -9.88
CA LEU A 294 -19.67 -6.93 -10.90
C LEU A 294 -19.15 -7.24 -12.31
N LEU A 295 -17.85 -7.07 -12.53
CA LEU A 295 -17.25 -7.24 -13.85
C LEU A 295 -17.01 -8.72 -14.13
N PRO A 296 -17.27 -9.18 -15.37
CA PRO A 296 -16.96 -10.55 -15.77
C PRO A 296 -15.45 -10.75 -15.84
N GLU A 297 -15.00 -11.98 -15.58
CA GLU A 297 -13.59 -12.38 -15.70
C GLU A 297 -13.06 -12.13 -17.12
N GLN A 298 -13.88 -12.51 -18.12
CA GLN A 298 -13.56 -12.29 -19.52
C GLN A 298 -14.34 -11.09 -20.08
N PRO A 299 -13.69 -10.23 -20.89
CA PRO A 299 -14.34 -9.07 -21.47
C PRO A 299 -15.52 -9.49 -22.36
N PRO A 300 -16.70 -8.84 -22.23
CA PRO A 300 -17.88 -9.20 -23.00
C PRO A 300 -17.80 -8.73 -24.47
N ILE A 301 -16.87 -7.82 -24.79
CA ILE A 301 -16.70 -7.22 -26.12
C ILE A 301 -15.33 -7.63 -26.68
N PRO A 302 -15.25 -8.19 -27.90
CA PRO A 302 -13.97 -8.60 -28.50
C PRO A 302 -12.92 -7.49 -28.59
N ALA A 303 -13.34 -6.24 -28.79
CA ALA A 303 -12.44 -5.08 -28.82
C ALA A 303 -11.66 -4.90 -27.50
N LEU A 304 -12.25 -5.28 -26.35
CA LEU A 304 -11.60 -5.24 -25.03
C LEU A 304 -10.69 -6.45 -24.78
N ALA A 305 -10.88 -7.56 -25.50
CA ALA A 305 -10.13 -8.80 -25.33
C ALA A 305 -8.67 -8.72 -25.85
N GLN A 306 -8.36 -7.75 -26.71
CA GLN A 306 -7.06 -7.63 -27.36
C GLN A 306 -5.88 -7.44 -26.40
N PHE A 307 -6.12 -6.85 -25.22
CA PHE A 307 -5.07 -6.64 -24.21
C PHE A 307 -4.77 -7.91 -23.40
N ASN A 308 -5.77 -8.77 -23.15
CA ASN A 308 -5.61 -9.98 -22.34
C ASN A 308 -4.74 -11.05 -23.02
N ALA A 309 -4.59 -11.01 -24.36
CA ALA A 309 -3.90 -12.07 -25.10
C ALA A 309 -2.39 -11.84 -25.31
N ARG A 310 -1.88 -10.61 -25.14
CA ARG A 310 -0.50 -10.25 -25.56
C ARG A 310 0.49 -10.04 -24.41
N GLU A 311 0.03 -9.77 -23.20
CA GLU A 311 0.89 -9.61 -22.03
C GLU A 311 0.28 -10.35 -20.83
N GLU A 312 0.90 -11.47 -20.43
CA GLU A 312 0.57 -12.12 -19.15
C GLU A 312 1.11 -11.26 -17.99
N ASN A 313 0.39 -10.17 -17.69
CA ASN A 313 0.70 -9.31 -16.55
C ASN A 313 0.50 -10.09 -15.24
N ALA A 314 1.48 -10.00 -14.33
CA ALA A 314 1.42 -10.59 -13.00
C ALA A 314 0.12 -10.23 -12.26
N PHE A 315 -0.27 -8.95 -12.30
CA PHE A 315 -1.48 -8.47 -11.64
C PHE A 315 -2.77 -9.04 -12.24
N HIS A 316 -2.82 -9.22 -13.57
CA HIS A 316 -3.99 -9.81 -14.21
C HIS A 316 -4.26 -11.24 -13.73
N ARG A 317 -3.20 -12.04 -13.49
CA ARG A 317 -3.36 -13.38 -12.91
C ARG A 317 -3.86 -13.35 -11.47
N LEU A 318 -3.44 -12.37 -10.65
CA LEU A 318 -3.97 -12.19 -9.30
C LEU A 318 -5.49 -11.93 -9.33
N ILE A 319 -5.94 -11.03 -10.20
CA ILE A 319 -7.36 -10.71 -10.40
C ILE A 319 -8.16 -11.97 -10.76
N GLN A 320 -7.70 -12.77 -11.72
CA GLN A 320 -8.37 -14.02 -12.11
C GLN A 320 -8.50 -15.01 -10.95
N MET A 321 -7.42 -15.18 -10.17
CA MET A 321 -7.44 -16.05 -8.99
C MET A 321 -8.44 -15.56 -7.94
N MET A 322 -8.44 -14.25 -7.66
CA MET A 322 -9.39 -13.63 -6.75
C MET A 322 -10.83 -13.78 -7.24
N HIS A 323 -11.09 -13.54 -8.53
CA HIS A 323 -12.43 -13.64 -9.12
C HIS A 323 -13.02 -15.03 -8.90
N HIS A 324 -12.25 -16.08 -9.20
CA HIS A 324 -12.66 -17.47 -9.03
C HIS A 324 -12.84 -17.84 -7.56
N GLY A 325 -11.89 -17.47 -6.70
CA GLY A 325 -11.91 -17.80 -5.28
C GLY A 325 -13.03 -17.09 -4.54
N LEU A 326 -13.14 -15.77 -4.72
CA LEU A 326 -14.14 -14.93 -4.08
C LEU A 326 -15.56 -15.38 -4.44
N SER A 327 -15.83 -15.58 -5.73
CA SER A 327 -17.16 -16.00 -6.21
C SER A 327 -17.68 -17.28 -5.55
N HIS A 328 -16.81 -18.18 -5.09
CA HIS A 328 -17.19 -19.40 -4.38
C HIS A 328 -17.58 -19.17 -2.90
N PHE A 329 -17.00 -18.16 -2.25
CA PHE A 329 -17.16 -17.88 -0.82
C PHE A 329 -18.15 -16.74 -0.50
N VAL A 330 -18.52 -15.92 -1.48
CA VAL A 330 -19.53 -14.86 -1.35
C VAL A 330 -20.87 -15.41 -0.86
N GLY A 331 -21.57 -14.62 -0.04
CA GLY A 331 -22.93 -14.93 0.42
C GLY A 331 -23.02 -15.99 1.54
N ARG A 332 -21.89 -16.54 2.00
CA ARG A 332 -21.85 -17.55 3.07
C ARG A 332 -21.90 -16.97 4.49
N GLY A 333 -21.95 -15.65 4.61
CA GLY A 333 -21.96 -14.94 5.89
C GLY A 333 -20.61 -14.95 6.61
N LEU A 334 -19.51 -15.01 5.85
CA LEU A 334 -18.17 -14.86 6.40
C LEU A 334 -17.93 -13.40 6.83
N PRO A 335 -17.13 -13.15 7.88
CA PRO A 335 -16.70 -11.80 8.22
C PRO A 335 -15.95 -11.18 7.05
N THR A 336 -16.14 -9.88 6.86
CA THR A 336 -15.44 -9.13 5.82
C THR A 336 -14.18 -8.51 6.39
N ILE A 337 -13.13 -8.33 5.59
CA ILE A 337 -11.93 -7.59 6.02
C ILE A 337 -12.32 -6.20 6.54
N TRP A 338 -13.23 -5.53 5.82
CA TRP A 338 -13.69 -4.21 6.25
C TRP A 338 -14.37 -4.26 7.63
N SER A 339 -15.18 -5.27 7.93
CA SER A 339 -15.81 -5.42 9.25
C SER A 339 -14.76 -5.62 10.35
N PHE A 340 -13.71 -6.40 10.10
CA PHE A 340 -12.64 -6.63 11.07
C PHE A 340 -11.90 -5.32 11.42
N VAL A 341 -11.66 -4.50 10.40
CA VAL A 341 -10.91 -3.25 10.54
C VAL A 341 -11.77 -2.09 11.04
N SER A 342 -13.04 -2.01 10.64
CA SER A 342 -13.94 -0.89 11.01
C SER A 342 -14.72 -1.10 12.31
N ALA A 343 -14.88 -2.35 12.77
CA ALA A 343 -15.62 -2.64 14.00
C ALA A 343 -14.95 -2.04 15.23
N ARG A 344 -15.70 -1.27 16.02
CA ARG A 344 -15.24 -0.64 17.27
C ARG A 344 -15.32 -1.58 18.47
N GLU A 345 -16.21 -2.55 18.43
CA GLU A 345 -16.39 -3.57 19.46
C GLU A 345 -16.31 -4.95 18.80
N ARG A 346 -16.04 -5.99 19.59
CA ARG A 346 -16.12 -7.38 19.12
C ARG A 346 -17.60 -7.68 18.88
N GLU A 347 -18.14 -7.21 17.76
CA GLU A 347 -19.47 -7.61 17.31
C GLU A 347 -19.48 -9.13 17.28
N VAL A 348 -20.42 -9.73 18.02
CA VAL A 348 -20.61 -11.18 18.05
C VAL A 348 -20.77 -11.59 16.60
N LEU A 349 -19.75 -12.26 16.06
CA LEU A 349 -19.75 -12.72 14.68
C LEU A 349 -21.06 -13.47 14.45
N SER A 350 -21.84 -13.00 13.49
CA SER A 350 -23.01 -13.76 13.08
C SER A 350 -22.54 -15.15 12.70
N PRO A 351 -23.11 -16.23 13.28
CA PRO A 351 -22.64 -17.57 13.01
C PRO A 351 -22.65 -17.80 11.50
N VAL A 352 -21.55 -18.35 10.99
CA VAL A 352 -21.38 -18.66 9.56
C VAL A 352 -22.60 -19.45 9.11
N ARG A 353 -23.32 -18.93 8.12
CA ARG A 353 -24.63 -19.47 7.74
C ARG A 353 -24.53 -20.85 7.10
N MET A 354 -23.36 -21.19 6.56
CA MET A 354 -23.09 -22.38 5.78
C MET A 354 -21.87 -23.11 6.36
N PRO A 355 -21.98 -24.40 6.74
CA PRO A 355 -20.84 -25.14 7.25
C PRO A 355 -19.75 -25.32 6.16
N PHE A 356 -18.50 -25.43 6.60
CA PHE A 356 -17.37 -25.73 5.73
C PHE A 356 -17.50 -27.14 5.15
N THR A 357 -17.34 -27.27 3.83
CA THR A 357 -17.42 -28.54 3.11
C THR A 357 -16.08 -28.94 2.51
N ASP A 358 -15.92 -30.22 2.14
CA ASP A 358 -14.71 -30.70 1.45
C ASP A 358 -14.45 -29.95 0.14
N LYS A 359 -15.51 -29.55 -0.57
CA LYS A 359 -15.41 -28.72 -1.78
C LYS A 359 -14.80 -27.36 -1.46
N ASP A 360 -15.20 -26.73 -0.36
CA ASP A 360 -14.63 -25.45 0.07
C ASP A 360 -13.13 -25.61 0.38
N GLY A 361 -12.75 -26.70 1.03
CA GLY A 361 -11.36 -27.09 1.26
C GLY A 361 -10.56 -27.28 -0.03
N GLN A 362 -11.13 -27.92 -1.05
CA GLN A 362 -10.47 -28.11 -2.35
C GLN A 362 -10.27 -26.77 -3.08
N VAL A 363 -11.31 -25.92 -3.10
CA VAL A 363 -11.25 -24.62 -3.79
C VAL A 363 -10.21 -23.71 -3.15
N ILE A 364 -10.19 -23.60 -1.81
CA ILE A 364 -9.25 -22.70 -1.13
C ILE A 364 -7.80 -23.21 -1.20
N ARG A 365 -7.57 -24.52 -1.12
CA ARG A 365 -6.24 -25.12 -1.34
C ARG A 365 -5.77 -24.97 -2.78
N LEU A 366 -6.67 -24.99 -3.76
CA LEU A 366 -6.31 -24.70 -5.15
C LEU A 366 -5.95 -23.22 -5.32
N TRP A 367 -6.68 -22.32 -4.68
CA TRP A 367 -6.38 -20.89 -4.71
C TRP A 367 -5.01 -20.60 -4.09
N ALA A 368 -4.73 -21.13 -2.89
CA ALA A 368 -3.43 -20.99 -2.23
C ALA A 368 -2.28 -21.49 -3.13
N ARG A 369 -2.40 -22.71 -3.70
CA ARG A 369 -1.41 -23.25 -4.64
C ARG A 369 -1.18 -22.38 -5.87
N LYS A 370 -2.25 -21.84 -6.49
CA LYS A 370 -2.10 -20.95 -7.64
C LYS A 370 -1.36 -19.66 -7.27
N LEU A 371 -1.54 -19.16 -6.04
CA LEU A 371 -0.84 -17.97 -5.54
C LEU A 371 0.64 -18.26 -5.29
N ASP A 372 0.96 -19.45 -4.77
CA ASP A 372 2.32 -19.95 -4.64
C ASP A 372 3.01 -20.10 -6.02
N ASP A 373 2.35 -20.74 -6.99
CA ASP A 373 2.83 -20.84 -8.37
C ASP A 373 3.03 -19.46 -9.00
N TRP A 374 2.15 -18.50 -8.69
CA TRP A 374 2.27 -17.12 -9.14
C TRP A 374 3.52 -16.46 -8.60
N LEU A 375 3.81 -16.60 -7.30
CA LEU A 375 5.04 -16.06 -6.71
C LEU A 375 6.27 -16.67 -7.38
N VAL A 376 6.35 -18.00 -7.50
CA VAL A 376 7.48 -18.69 -8.14
C VAL A 376 7.70 -18.19 -9.56
N ARG A 377 6.62 -17.94 -10.30
CA ARG A 377 6.68 -17.47 -11.68
C ARG A 377 7.22 -16.04 -11.82
N TYR A 378 6.82 -15.13 -10.93
CA TYR A 378 7.14 -13.70 -11.05
C TYR A 378 8.28 -13.23 -10.14
N ASN A 379 8.69 -14.07 -9.19
CA ASN A 379 9.89 -13.89 -8.39
C ASN A 379 11.05 -14.66 -9.07
N VAL A 380 11.71 -14.01 -10.04
CA VAL A 380 12.70 -14.63 -10.93
C VAL A 380 13.90 -15.15 -10.14
N ALA A 381 13.88 -16.45 -9.76
CA ALA A 381 14.98 -17.35 -9.31
C ALA A 381 16.06 -16.84 -8.31
N SER A 382 16.01 -15.58 -7.91
CA SER A 382 16.90 -14.88 -6.99
C SER A 382 15.97 -14.05 -6.10
N GLN A 383 16.05 -14.26 -4.79
CA GLN A 383 15.32 -13.45 -3.83
C GLN A 383 15.54 -11.96 -4.15
N PRO A 384 14.48 -11.13 -4.17
CA PRO A 384 14.62 -9.75 -4.58
C PRO A 384 15.53 -9.04 -3.60
N SER A 385 16.44 -8.22 -4.12
CA SER A 385 17.27 -7.37 -3.27
C SER A 385 16.46 -6.19 -2.73
N PRO A 386 16.86 -5.56 -1.62
CA PRO A 386 16.19 -4.37 -1.08
C PRO A 386 16.09 -3.19 -2.08
N SER A 387 16.88 -3.19 -3.16
CA SER A 387 16.80 -2.18 -4.24
C SER A 387 15.89 -2.57 -5.41
N ASP A 388 15.40 -3.82 -5.46
CA ASP A 388 14.49 -4.29 -6.50
C ASP A 388 13.04 -3.94 -6.15
N ARG A 389 12.63 -2.72 -6.55
CA ARG A 389 11.27 -2.22 -6.31
C ARG A 389 10.19 -3.14 -6.88
N GLN A 390 10.41 -3.73 -8.06
CA GLN A 390 9.41 -4.59 -8.68
C GLN A 390 9.29 -5.90 -7.92
N GLY A 391 10.40 -6.51 -7.53
CA GLY A 391 10.41 -7.71 -6.68
C GLY A 391 9.77 -7.49 -5.31
N ILE A 392 10.01 -6.32 -4.69
CA ILE A 392 9.36 -5.92 -3.44
C ILE A 392 7.85 -5.81 -3.61
N LEU A 393 7.36 -5.19 -4.70
CA LEU A 393 5.93 -5.10 -4.98
C LEU A 393 5.30 -6.48 -5.21
N ILE A 394 5.98 -7.39 -5.91
CA ILE A 394 5.51 -8.77 -6.11
C ILE A 394 5.41 -9.51 -4.77
N LEU A 395 6.42 -9.40 -3.90
CA LEU A 395 6.38 -9.99 -2.56
C LEU A 395 5.27 -9.40 -1.68
N LEU A 396 5.13 -8.08 -1.70
CA LEU A 396 4.08 -7.40 -0.94
C LEU A 396 2.71 -7.93 -1.38
N GLN A 397 2.45 -7.94 -2.69
CA GLN A 397 1.17 -8.38 -3.24
C GLN A 397 0.91 -9.86 -2.98
N TYR A 398 1.93 -10.72 -3.03
CA TYR A 398 1.82 -12.11 -2.57
C TYR A 398 1.34 -12.19 -1.12
N HIS A 399 1.99 -11.49 -0.18
CA HIS A 399 1.63 -11.57 1.23
C HIS A 399 0.25 -10.96 1.52
N LEU A 400 -0.11 -9.85 0.87
CA LEU A 400 -1.46 -9.27 1.00
C LEU A 400 -2.54 -10.26 0.53
N HIS A 401 -2.36 -10.88 -0.63
CA HIS A 401 -3.31 -11.88 -1.15
C HIS A 401 -3.32 -13.16 -0.32
N LYS A 402 -2.18 -13.58 0.21
CA LYS A 402 -2.07 -14.72 1.13
C LYS A 402 -2.86 -14.47 2.42
N LEU A 403 -2.68 -13.30 3.04
CA LEU A 403 -3.47 -12.89 4.20
C LEU A 403 -4.96 -12.83 3.88
N TYR A 404 -5.33 -12.36 2.69
CA TYR A 404 -6.72 -12.36 2.24
C TYR A 404 -7.30 -13.78 2.14
N VAL A 405 -6.60 -14.73 1.52
CA VAL A 405 -7.04 -16.14 1.46
C VAL A 405 -7.19 -16.74 2.86
N LEU A 406 -6.23 -16.50 3.76
CA LEU A 406 -6.31 -16.97 5.15
C LEU A 406 -7.46 -16.32 5.92
N SER A 407 -7.78 -15.05 5.62
CA SER A 407 -8.91 -14.35 6.22
C SER A 407 -10.27 -14.97 5.87
N ILE A 408 -10.35 -15.73 4.78
CA ILE A 408 -11.52 -16.52 4.39
C ILE A 408 -11.43 -17.92 5.02
N TYR A 409 -10.26 -18.56 4.94
CA TYR A 409 -10.06 -19.95 5.37
C TYR A 409 -10.40 -20.19 6.85
N HIS A 410 -9.86 -19.37 7.75
CA HIS A 410 -10.05 -19.59 9.19
C HIS A 410 -11.51 -19.36 9.62
N PRO A 411 -12.15 -18.22 9.27
CA PRO A 411 -13.56 -18.02 9.61
C PRO A 411 -14.50 -19.02 8.94
N ALA A 412 -14.21 -19.48 7.72
CA ALA A 412 -15.03 -20.49 7.07
C ALA A 412 -15.05 -21.82 7.86
N ARG A 413 -13.96 -22.14 8.57
CA ARG A 413 -13.87 -23.30 9.48
C ARG A 413 -14.42 -23.03 10.89
N GLY A 414 -14.96 -21.84 11.13
CA GLY A 414 -15.54 -21.43 12.41
C GLY A 414 -14.55 -20.79 13.38
N PHE A 415 -13.32 -20.49 12.96
CA PHE A 415 -12.35 -19.81 13.81
C PHE A 415 -12.51 -18.30 13.76
N ASP A 416 -12.54 -17.66 14.94
CA ASP A 416 -12.43 -16.21 15.04
C ASP A 416 -10.96 -15.80 15.02
N LEU A 417 -10.55 -15.01 14.02
CA LEU A 417 -9.21 -14.45 13.89
C LEU A 417 -8.82 -13.56 15.09
N GLY A 418 -9.82 -12.98 15.78
CA GLY A 418 -9.64 -12.22 17.02
C GLY A 418 -9.58 -13.07 18.29
N SER A 419 -9.69 -14.40 18.19
CA SER A 419 -9.69 -15.33 19.33
C SER A 419 -8.43 -16.18 19.41
N THR A 420 -8.28 -16.91 20.51
CA THR A 420 -7.25 -17.94 20.74
C THR A 420 -7.62 -19.30 20.13
N ASP A 421 -8.74 -19.42 19.41
CA ASP A 421 -9.28 -20.72 18.98
C ASP A 421 -8.51 -21.34 17.80
N ILE A 422 -7.60 -20.58 17.19
CA ILE A 422 -6.73 -21.03 16.10
C ILE A 422 -5.52 -21.76 16.69
N ALA A 423 -5.18 -22.92 16.11
CA ALA A 423 -4.01 -23.69 16.51
C ALA A 423 -2.71 -22.84 16.39
N PRO A 424 -1.74 -22.96 17.32
CA PRO A 424 -0.53 -22.14 17.31
C PRO A 424 0.24 -22.17 15.98
N ALA A 425 0.27 -23.32 15.30
CA ALA A 425 0.93 -23.48 14.01
C ALA A 425 0.22 -22.72 12.87
N GLU A 426 -1.11 -22.81 12.80
CA GLU A 426 -1.95 -22.02 11.88
C GLU A 426 -1.81 -20.51 12.15
N ARG A 427 -1.71 -20.13 13.42
CA ARG A 427 -1.49 -18.74 13.84
C ARG A 427 -0.11 -18.24 13.43
N HIS A 428 0.91 -19.09 13.52
CA HIS A 428 2.26 -18.73 13.10
C HIS A 428 2.30 -18.34 11.61
N GLU A 429 1.61 -19.07 10.74
CA GLU A 429 1.54 -18.75 9.31
C GLU A 429 0.96 -17.35 9.05
N LEU A 430 -0.13 -16.99 9.75
CA LEU A 430 -0.72 -15.64 9.69
C LEU A 430 0.29 -14.57 10.13
N LEU A 431 0.96 -14.78 11.26
CA LEU A 431 1.87 -13.80 11.84
C LEU A 431 3.14 -13.61 11.00
N VAL A 432 3.65 -14.66 10.34
CA VAL A 432 4.80 -14.55 9.41
C VAL A 432 4.45 -13.64 8.24
N SER A 433 3.34 -13.88 7.56
CA SER A 433 2.91 -13.00 6.45
C SER A 433 2.56 -11.59 6.93
N ALA A 434 1.96 -11.43 8.11
CA ALA A 434 1.66 -10.11 8.67
C ALA A 434 2.93 -9.28 8.96
N ARG A 435 3.98 -9.90 9.51
CA ARG A 435 5.28 -9.25 9.70
C ARG A 435 5.92 -8.86 8.37
N ALA A 436 5.92 -9.78 7.41
CA ALA A 436 6.47 -9.53 6.08
C ALA A 436 5.82 -8.32 5.42
N VAL A 437 4.48 -8.21 5.48
CA VAL A 437 3.75 -7.04 4.98
C VAL A 437 4.26 -5.76 5.63
N LEU A 438 4.25 -5.65 6.96
CA LEU A 438 4.67 -4.41 7.61
C LEU A 438 6.14 -4.05 7.32
N ARG A 439 7.03 -5.03 7.24
CA ARG A 439 8.44 -4.78 6.91
C ARG A 439 8.64 -4.32 5.47
N LEU A 440 7.94 -4.94 4.51
CA LEU A 440 7.96 -4.49 3.11
C LEU A 440 7.37 -3.07 2.94
N ARG A 441 6.54 -2.62 3.88
CA ARG A 441 5.93 -1.28 3.89
C ARG A 441 6.76 -0.19 4.58
N LEU A 442 7.77 -0.53 5.38
CA LEU A 442 8.42 0.38 6.33
C LEU A 442 8.90 1.72 5.74
N ASP A 443 9.29 1.74 4.46
CA ASP A 443 9.81 2.93 3.77
C ASP A 443 9.11 3.20 2.42
N ASP A 444 7.99 2.53 2.15
CA ASP A 444 7.29 2.66 0.88
C ASP A 444 6.14 3.67 0.98
N ALA A 445 6.34 4.86 0.41
CA ALA A 445 5.32 5.90 0.27
C ALA A 445 4.37 5.68 -0.92
N SER A 446 4.53 4.58 -1.68
CA SER A 446 3.79 4.34 -2.92
C SER A 446 2.42 3.64 -2.76
N ILE A 447 1.71 3.80 -1.63
CA ILE A 447 0.32 3.33 -1.51
C ILE A 447 -0.64 4.31 -2.18
N TRP A 448 -1.35 3.83 -3.20
CA TRP A 448 -2.35 4.61 -3.92
C TRP A 448 -3.75 3.98 -3.87
N SER A 449 -3.90 2.75 -3.38
CA SER A 449 -5.21 2.11 -3.17
C SER A 449 -5.54 2.01 -1.69
N ASN A 450 -6.80 2.29 -1.34
CA ASN A 450 -7.29 2.05 0.02
C ASN A 450 -7.26 0.54 0.35
N TRP A 451 -7.37 -0.34 -0.65
CA TRP A 451 -7.31 -1.79 -0.43
C TRP A 451 -5.97 -2.22 0.18
N ASP A 452 -4.84 -1.80 -0.41
CA ASP A 452 -3.52 -2.09 0.12
C ASP A 452 -3.40 -1.56 1.57
N LEU A 453 -3.84 -0.33 1.82
CA LEU A 453 -3.77 0.29 3.14
C LEU A 453 -4.59 -0.46 4.20
N ILE A 454 -5.78 -0.93 3.84
CA ILE A 454 -6.66 -1.72 4.71
C ILE A 454 -6.03 -3.09 4.98
N MET A 455 -5.48 -3.75 3.97
CA MET A 455 -4.83 -5.06 4.13
C MET A 455 -3.55 -4.98 4.97
N VAL A 456 -2.77 -3.91 4.82
CA VAL A 456 -1.61 -3.62 5.70
C VAL A 456 -2.07 -3.36 7.13
N THR A 457 -3.16 -2.62 7.32
CA THR A 457 -3.74 -2.38 8.66
C THR A 457 -4.28 -3.65 9.27
N PHE A 458 -4.92 -4.51 8.48
CA PHE A 458 -5.35 -5.85 8.89
C PHE A 458 -4.16 -6.70 9.37
N ALA A 459 -3.03 -6.68 8.66
CA ALA A 459 -1.80 -7.32 9.09
C ALA A 459 -1.31 -6.79 10.45
N ALA A 460 -1.29 -5.46 10.66
CA ALA A 460 -0.94 -4.86 11.94
C ALA A 460 -1.87 -5.31 13.09
N MET A 461 -3.17 -5.43 12.82
CA MET A 461 -4.12 -5.95 13.80
C MET A 461 -3.88 -7.42 14.15
N LEU A 462 -3.47 -8.25 13.18
CA LEU A 462 -3.08 -9.64 13.44
C LEU A 462 -1.83 -9.70 14.34
N LEU A 463 -0.85 -8.82 14.14
CA LEU A 463 0.33 -8.75 15.01
C LEU A 463 -0.01 -8.27 16.43
N LEU A 464 -0.86 -7.25 16.56
CA LEU A 464 -1.39 -6.82 17.86
C LEU A 464 -1.98 -8.00 18.63
N ARG A 465 -2.79 -8.80 17.95
CA ARG A 465 -3.37 -9.99 18.55
C ARG A 465 -2.32 -11.07 18.87
N GLY A 466 -1.33 -11.26 17.99
CA GLY A 466 -0.18 -12.14 18.25
C GLY A 466 0.57 -11.76 19.53
N ILE A 467 0.71 -10.47 19.82
CA ILE A 467 1.32 -9.97 21.06
C ILE A 467 0.46 -10.30 22.29
N GLU A 468 -0.86 -10.08 22.22
CA GLU A 468 -1.77 -10.44 23.32
C GLU A 468 -1.74 -11.93 23.67
N ASP A 469 -1.50 -12.78 22.66
CA ASP A 469 -1.46 -14.24 22.81
C ASP A 469 -0.05 -14.78 23.15
N GLY A 470 0.94 -13.91 23.39
CA GLY A 470 2.31 -14.30 23.75
C GLY A 470 3.18 -14.79 22.57
N MET A 471 2.73 -14.60 21.32
CA MET A 471 3.43 -15.00 20.09
C MET A 471 4.17 -13.81 19.44
N SER A 472 4.62 -12.86 20.25
CA SER A 472 5.28 -11.63 19.82
C SER A 472 6.72 -11.86 19.35
N HIS A 473 7.13 -11.13 18.32
CA HIS A 473 8.53 -10.93 17.96
C HIS A 473 9.01 -9.55 18.44
N GLN A 474 10.33 -9.38 18.62
CA GLN A 474 10.91 -8.19 19.27
C GLN A 474 10.57 -6.85 18.58
N ASP A 475 10.34 -6.88 17.26
CA ASP A 475 10.05 -5.69 16.46
C ASP A 475 8.55 -5.48 16.17
N ASP A 476 7.66 -6.39 16.57
CA ASP A 476 6.23 -6.32 16.20
C ASP A 476 5.59 -5.00 16.64
N LEU A 477 5.82 -4.58 17.89
CA LEU A 477 5.31 -3.30 18.42
C LEU A 477 5.85 -2.10 17.63
N LEU A 478 7.15 -2.11 17.30
CA LEU A 478 7.79 -1.03 16.56
C LEU A 478 7.25 -0.94 15.13
N LEU A 479 6.97 -2.08 14.49
CA LEU A 479 6.34 -2.12 13.16
C LEU A 479 4.92 -1.53 13.20
N ILE A 480 4.13 -1.87 14.23
CA ILE A 480 2.78 -1.34 14.41
C ILE A 480 2.81 0.16 14.68
N GLU A 481 3.67 0.63 15.59
CA GLU A 481 3.83 2.05 15.91
C GLU A 481 4.24 2.86 14.68
N LYS A 482 5.21 2.39 13.90
CA LYS A 482 5.61 3.04 12.64
C LYS A 482 4.46 3.10 11.63
N HIS A 483 3.66 2.04 11.51
CA HIS A 483 2.48 2.04 10.62
C HIS A 483 1.42 3.05 11.10
N ILE A 484 1.18 3.14 12.40
CA ILE A 484 0.29 4.17 12.97
C ILE A 484 0.80 5.57 12.65
N ASP A 485 2.10 5.82 12.81
CA ASP A 485 2.70 7.12 12.50
C ASP A 485 2.59 7.46 11.00
N GLY A 486 2.72 6.46 10.12
CA GLY A 486 2.48 6.63 8.68
C GLY A 486 1.00 6.88 8.33
N LEU A 487 0.06 6.39 9.15
CA LEU A 487 -1.37 6.65 8.98
C LEU A 487 -1.80 8.01 9.55
N LYS A 488 -1.17 8.48 10.63
CA LYS A 488 -1.49 9.76 11.27
C LYS A 488 -1.24 10.90 10.31
N ARG A 489 -2.30 11.63 9.98
CA ARG A 489 -2.20 12.91 9.28
C ARG A 489 -2.24 14.06 10.27
N ASP A 490 -1.46 15.10 9.99
CA ASP A 490 -1.40 16.33 10.80
C ASP A 490 -2.75 17.07 10.85
N HIS A 491 -3.71 16.74 9.98
CA HIS A 491 -5.01 17.40 9.87
C HIS A 491 -6.18 16.41 10.06
N PRO A 492 -6.66 16.23 11.31
CA PRO A 492 -7.72 15.26 11.66
C PRO A 492 -9.10 15.59 11.07
N SER A 493 -9.29 16.81 10.54
CA SER A 493 -10.54 17.27 9.92
C SER A 493 -10.73 16.82 8.47
N ILE A 494 -9.74 16.15 7.86
CA ILE A 494 -9.80 15.70 6.48
C ILE A 494 -10.49 14.32 6.40
N PRO A 495 -11.59 14.20 5.64
CA PRO A 495 -12.24 12.92 5.35
C PRO A 495 -11.23 11.94 4.72
N SER A 496 -10.79 10.93 5.47
CA SER A 496 -9.97 9.86 4.90
C SER A 496 -9.99 8.62 5.77
N ILE A 497 -9.85 7.47 5.12
CA ILE A 497 -9.72 6.18 5.77
C ILE A 497 -8.51 6.12 6.72
N HIS A 498 -7.43 6.85 6.45
CA HIS A 498 -6.20 6.80 7.25
C HIS A 498 -6.44 7.08 8.73
N ASN A 499 -7.25 8.10 9.05
CA ASN A 499 -7.57 8.44 10.44
C ASN A 499 -8.42 7.35 11.10
N ILE A 500 -9.32 6.70 10.34
CA ILE A 500 -10.12 5.57 10.86
C ILE A 500 -9.19 4.41 11.21
N LEU A 501 -8.25 4.08 10.32
CA LEU A 501 -7.29 2.99 10.51
C LEU A 501 -6.32 3.27 11.67
N ALA A 502 -5.78 4.50 11.75
CA ALA A 502 -4.91 4.93 12.85
C ALA A 502 -5.64 4.80 14.19
N ASN A 503 -6.83 5.41 14.31
CA ASN A 503 -7.63 5.36 15.52
C ASN A 503 -7.98 3.92 15.93
N ARG A 504 -8.23 3.03 14.95
CA ARG A 504 -8.50 1.63 15.22
C ARG A 504 -7.31 0.93 15.86
N LEU A 505 -6.12 1.08 15.28
CA LEU A 505 -4.90 0.47 15.78
C LEU A 505 -4.51 1.04 17.15
N GLU A 506 -4.63 2.34 17.34
CA GLU A 506 -4.39 2.99 18.63
C GLU A 506 -5.37 2.48 19.70
N SER A 507 -6.66 2.39 19.36
CA SER A 507 -7.65 1.80 20.27
C SER A 507 -7.32 0.34 20.58
N GLY A 508 -6.83 -0.42 19.60
CA GLY A 508 -6.35 -1.79 19.77
C GLY A 508 -5.20 -1.85 20.77
N LEU A 509 -4.13 -1.07 20.54
CA LEU A 509 -2.98 -0.95 21.42
C LEU A 509 -3.38 -0.59 22.86
N GLN A 510 -4.29 0.38 23.02
CA GLN A 510 -4.77 0.82 24.34
C GLN A 510 -5.61 -0.25 25.05
N SER A 511 -6.31 -1.10 24.30
CA SER A 511 -7.15 -2.17 24.84
C SER A 511 -6.38 -3.45 25.19
N MET A 512 -5.10 -3.55 24.80
CA MET A 512 -4.29 -4.72 25.09
C MET A 512 -4.12 -4.89 26.60
N HIS A 513 -4.48 -6.08 27.08
CA HIS A 513 -4.22 -6.48 28.46
C HIS A 513 -2.81 -7.08 28.54
N THR A 514 -2.13 -6.85 29.65
CA THR A 514 -0.71 -7.19 29.85
C THR A 514 -0.46 -8.67 29.51
N PRO A 515 0.60 -9.00 28.73
CA PRO A 515 0.85 -10.39 28.32
C PRO A 515 0.98 -11.31 29.53
N GLN A 516 0.34 -12.48 29.50
CA GLN A 516 0.88 -13.61 30.24
C GLN A 516 2.15 -14.04 29.49
N GLU A 517 3.31 -13.87 30.11
CA GLU A 517 4.56 -14.45 29.62
C GLU A 517 4.39 -15.98 29.58
N ILE A 518 4.00 -16.51 28.43
CA ILE A 518 4.18 -17.91 28.09
C ILE A 518 5.58 -17.99 27.51
N GLY A 519 6.43 -18.77 28.18
CA GLY A 519 7.85 -18.89 27.86
C GLY A 519 8.13 -19.18 26.39
N SER A 520 9.34 -18.78 25.98
CA SER A 520 9.93 -18.83 24.64
C SER A 520 10.17 -20.25 24.08
N ASP A 521 9.22 -21.17 24.25
CA ASP A 521 9.32 -22.55 23.77
C ASP A 521 8.25 -22.84 22.71
N PHE A 522 8.10 -21.96 21.71
CA PHE A 522 7.46 -22.32 20.45
C PHE A 522 8.54 -22.65 19.42
N ALA A 523 8.95 -23.92 19.42
CA ALA A 523 9.78 -24.46 18.37
C ALA A 523 9.00 -24.45 17.04
N ILE A 524 9.57 -23.78 16.04
CA ILE A 524 9.14 -23.89 14.64
C ILE A 524 9.04 -25.39 14.31
N PRO A 525 7.94 -25.87 13.69
CA PRO A 525 7.89 -27.23 13.22
C PRO A 525 9.10 -27.47 12.30
N GLY A 526 9.97 -28.41 12.66
CA GLY A 526 11.17 -28.69 11.87
C GLY A 526 10.84 -29.23 10.48
N PRO A 527 11.82 -29.28 9.56
CA PRO A 527 11.67 -30.01 8.31
C PRO A 527 11.25 -31.46 8.61
N GLY A 528 10.05 -31.87 8.17
CA GLY A 528 9.45 -33.18 8.48
C GLY A 528 8.29 -33.18 9.49
N ALA A 529 7.82 -32.02 9.94
CA ALA A 529 6.60 -31.91 10.74
C ALA A 529 5.31 -32.19 9.94
N ASP A 530 4.21 -32.49 10.63
CA ASP A 530 2.90 -32.63 9.99
C ASP A 530 2.38 -31.24 9.55
N TYR A 531 2.40 -31.01 8.23
CA TYR A 531 1.91 -29.80 7.57
C TYR A 531 0.53 -29.98 6.94
N SER A 532 -0.23 -31.03 7.30
CA SER A 532 -1.57 -31.28 6.74
C SER A 532 -2.57 -30.12 6.99
N TRP A 533 -2.30 -29.31 8.01
CA TRP A 533 -3.05 -28.10 8.37
C TRP A 533 -2.75 -26.90 7.46
N ALA A 534 -1.54 -26.79 6.91
CA ALA A 534 -1.11 -25.68 6.08
C ALA A 534 -1.75 -25.76 4.68
N ILE A 535 -2.19 -24.61 4.16
CA ILE A 535 -2.73 -24.54 2.78
C ILE A 535 -1.73 -23.97 1.78
N PHE A 536 -0.71 -23.25 2.25
CA PHE A 536 0.41 -22.77 1.45
C PHE A 536 1.64 -23.65 1.65
N ASP A 537 2.47 -23.69 0.61
CA ASP A 537 3.72 -24.45 0.61
C ASP A 537 4.75 -23.82 1.56
N GLN A 538 5.28 -24.64 2.47
CA GLN A 538 6.27 -24.23 3.45
C GLN A 538 7.65 -23.99 2.82
N GLU A 539 7.96 -24.64 1.70
CA GLU A 539 9.18 -24.36 0.96
C GLU A 539 9.12 -22.98 0.30
N ILE A 540 7.95 -22.61 -0.22
CA ILE A 540 7.71 -21.29 -0.83
C ILE A 540 7.66 -20.19 0.24
N LEU A 541 7.25 -20.50 1.46
CA LEU A 541 7.36 -19.57 2.59
C LEU A 541 8.80 -19.08 2.81
N SER A 542 9.81 -19.93 2.59
CA SER A 542 11.22 -19.50 2.68
C SER A 542 11.64 -18.56 1.55
N LEU A 543 11.07 -18.74 0.34
CA LEU A 543 11.26 -17.85 -0.80
C LEU A 543 10.57 -16.50 -0.57
N ALA A 544 9.39 -16.52 0.04
CA ALA A 544 8.57 -15.33 0.34
C ALA A 544 9.11 -14.50 1.51
N ASN A 545 10.04 -15.05 2.32
CA ASN A 545 10.62 -14.40 3.49
C ASN A 545 12.16 -14.44 3.40
N PRO A 546 12.77 -13.62 2.53
CA PRO A 546 14.22 -13.59 2.38
C PRO A 546 14.91 -13.12 3.69
N PRO A 547 16.17 -13.51 3.96
CA PRO A 547 16.85 -13.22 5.23
C PRO A 547 16.88 -11.73 5.59
N TRP A 548 17.08 -10.85 4.60
CA TRP A 548 17.08 -9.40 4.81
C TRP A 548 15.73 -8.84 5.27
N LEU A 549 14.62 -9.56 5.02
CA LEU A 549 13.28 -9.20 5.51
C LEU A 549 13.04 -9.72 6.95
N LEU A 550 13.88 -10.65 7.42
CA LEU A 550 13.81 -11.23 8.76
C LEU A 550 14.82 -10.62 9.73
N GLU A 551 15.88 -9.99 9.23
CA GLU A 551 16.81 -9.20 10.03
C GLU A 551 16.04 -8.08 10.75
N GLY A 552 16.08 -8.12 12.09
CA GLY A 552 15.42 -7.12 12.93
C GLY A 552 15.94 -5.71 12.65
N LEU A 553 15.10 -4.70 12.85
CA LEU A 553 15.54 -3.31 12.80
C LEU A 553 16.76 -3.14 13.72
N PRO A 554 17.83 -2.44 13.29
CA PRO A 554 19.03 -2.27 14.11
C PRO A 554 18.68 -1.51 15.38
N VAL A 555 18.48 -2.25 16.47
CA VAL A 555 18.44 -1.72 17.83
C VAL A 555 19.89 -1.38 18.17
N GLY A 556 20.16 -0.11 18.48
CA GLY A 556 21.51 0.38 18.76
C GLY A 556 22.27 -0.58 19.69
N GLU A 557 23.45 -1.01 19.24
CA GLU A 557 24.29 -1.98 19.95
C GLU A 557 24.56 -1.51 21.38
N VAL A 558 23.97 -2.20 22.35
CA VAL A 558 24.43 -2.14 23.74
C VAL A 558 25.77 -2.88 23.77
N GLN A 559 26.85 -2.11 23.88
CA GLN A 559 28.20 -2.61 24.07
C GLN A 559 28.23 -3.63 25.22
N LYS A 560 28.53 -4.89 24.88
CA LYS A 560 28.96 -5.88 25.85
C LYS A 560 30.37 -5.48 26.32
N PRO A 561 30.67 -5.49 27.63
CA PRO A 561 32.02 -5.18 28.09
C PRO A 561 33.00 -6.28 27.66
N ASP A 562 34.13 -5.82 27.12
CA ASP A 562 35.28 -6.61 26.70
C ASP A 562 35.83 -7.47 27.85
N ASP A 563 36.06 -8.76 27.55
CA ASP A 563 37.10 -9.55 28.21
C ASP A 563 38.18 -9.89 27.18
N HIS A 564 39.30 -9.18 27.31
CA HIS A 564 40.54 -9.44 26.59
C HIS A 564 41.16 -10.79 27.03
N GLN A 565 41.60 -11.61 26.06
CA GLN A 565 43.03 -12.01 25.93
C GLN A 565 43.32 -12.88 24.69
N SER A 566 44.15 -12.32 23.80
CA SER A 566 45.34 -12.90 23.10
C SER A 566 45.16 -14.13 22.18
N GLY A 567 45.62 -14.19 20.93
CA GLY A 567 46.41 -13.30 20.08
C GLY A 567 46.94 -14.04 18.81
N LEU A 568 47.29 -13.25 17.78
CA LEU A 568 48.21 -13.50 16.63
C LEU A 568 47.68 -14.43 15.49
N SER A 569 47.25 -13.94 14.31
CA SER A 569 47.89 -13.18 13.21
C SER A 569 48.73 -14.01 12.22
N ALA A 570 48.25 -14.15 10.96
CA ALA A 570 48.94 -13.89 9.67
C ALA A 570 48.25 -14.68 8.52
N ARG A 571 47.64 -14.05 7.49
CA ARG A 571 48.16 -13.35 6.28
C ARG A 571 48.34 -14.26 5.04
N TYR A 572 47.39 -14.11 4.11
CA TYR A 572 47.38 -14.15 2.62
C TYR A 572 48.44 -14.88 1.74
N ASP A 573 47.86 -15.59 0.74
CA ASP A 573 48.11 -15.65 -0.72
C ASP A 573 49.11 -16.59 -1.44
N TYR A 574 48.49 -17.39 -2.35
CA TYR A 574 48.83 -17.81 -3.73
C TYR A 574 50.21 -18.41 -4.11
N ALA A 575 50.22 -19.64 -4.69
CA ALA A 575 50.48 -19.91 -6.13
C ALA A 575 50.95 -21.37 -6.47
N LEU A 576 50.39 -21.91 -7.57
CA LEU A 576 50.97 -22.73 -8.67
C LEU A 576 51.77 -24.05 -8.44
N THR A 577 51.35 -25.13 -9.13
CA THR A 577 52.15 -26.02 -10.05
C THR A 577 51.22 -27.10 -10.64
N GLN A 578 50.81 -27.09 -11.92
CA GLN A 578 51.40 -27.73 -13.12
C GLN A 578 51.86 -29.21 -13.02
N GLY A 579 51.36 -30.07 -13.94
CA GLY A 579 52.08 -31.25 -14.47
C GLY A 579 51.22 -32.49 -14.80
N GLY A 580 50.81 -32.68 -16.06
CA GLY A 580 50.38 -33.99 -16.63
C GLY A 580 51.59 -34.93 -16.91
N PRO A 581 51.47 -36.13 -17.53
CA PRO A 581 50.84 -36.28 -18.86
C PRO A 581 50.26 -37.69 -19.27
N ASN A 582 49.68 -37.75 -20.50
CA ASN A 582 49.57 -38.90 -21.45
C ASN A 582 48.57 -40.05 -21.14
N ALA A 583 47.83 -40.67 -22.08
CA ALA A 583 47.84 -40.65 -23.55
C ALA A 583 46.63 -41.45 -24.13
N VAL A 584 46.14 -40.99 -25.31
CA VAL A 584 45.85 -41.79 -26.55
C VAL A 584 44.44 -42.38 -26.81
N ALA A 585 43.86 -41.80 -27.89
CA ALA A 585 43.14 -42.36 -29.05
C ALA A 585 41.63 -42.68 -29.01
N GLY A 586 40.93 -42.15 -30.02
CA GLY A 586 39.66 -42.67 -30.53
C GLY A 586 38.74 -41.69 -31.28
N SER A 587 39.16 -41.20 -32.44
CA SER A 587 38.32 -40.66 -33.56
C SER A 587 37.15 -41.61 -33.94
N SER A 588 36.04 -41.29 -34.61
CA SER A 588 35.51 -40.13 -35.36
C SER A 588 34.05 -40.39 -35.77
N SER A 589 33.27 -39.32 -36.03
CA SER A 589 32.25 -39.12 -37.09
C SER A 589 31.12 -40.16 -37.29
N THR A 590 29.83 -39.79 -37.29
CA THR A 590 29.08 -39.21 -38.45
C THR A 590 27.64 -38.94 -37.97
N MET A 591 27.07 -37.73 -38.10
CA MET A 591 26.29 -37.17 -39.22
C MET A 591 24.97 -37.87 -39.61
N GLN A 592 23.86 -37.13 -39.48
CA GLN A 592 22.61 -37.02 -40.31
C GLN A 592 21.36 -36.89 -39.40
N SER A 593 20.64 -35.76 -39.37
CA SER A 593 19.73 -35.15 -40.37
C SER A 593 18.31 -35.75 -40.38
N GLY A 594 17.29 -34.88 -40.24
CA GLY A 594 15.89 -35.14 -40.61
C GLY A 594 14.88 -34.77 -39.51
N TYR A 595 14.32 -33.55 -39.45
CA TYR A 595 13.15 -32.98 -40.15
C TYR A 595 11.75 -33.51 -39.76
N ARG A 596 10.87 -32.55 -39.40
CA ARG A 596 9.37 -32.47 -39.47
C ARG A 596 8.58 -33.44 -38.58
N MET A 597 7.46 -33.04 -37.96
CA MET A 597 6.51 -31.95 -38.22
C MET A 597 6.36 -30.98 -37.06
#